data_AF-A0A7W6JA91-F1
#
_entry.id   AF-A0A7W6JA91-F1
#
_cell.length_a   1.000
_cell.length_b   1.000
_cell.length_c   1.000
_cell.angle_alpha   90.00
_cell.angle_beta   90.00
_cell.angle_gamma   90.00
#
_symmetry.space_group_name_H-M   'P 1'
#
loop_
_entity.id
_entity.type
_entity.pdbx_description
1 polymer ?
#
loop_
_entity_poly.entity_id
_entity_poly.type
_entity_poly.pdbx_seq_one_letter_code
_entity_poly.pdbx_strand_id
1 'polypeptide(L)'
;MVPPSTGPGHCPRGLAPWQLELAVGELLREPGADLSVADIANRCGLSRSYFERAFKISMGTPPHRWMVQQRVRRAAELLEWTDEKVCLIASYCGFADQSHLTRVFGATMGCSPAAWRRRRRAGWALAVAGPTGRTRPDPHRKATLTIDPASAREADL
;
A
#
# COMPACT_ATOMS: atom_id res chain seq x y z
N MET A 1 14.17 17.83 -34.09
CA MET A 1 13.25 18.18 -32.99
C MET A 1 14.01 17.97 -31.70
N VAL A 2 14.47 19.06 -31.08
CA VAL A 2 15.41 19.04 -29.94
C VAL A 2 14.60 19.10 -28.64
N PRO A 3 14.75 18.18 -27.67
CA PRO A 3 14.13 18.36 -26.36
C PRO A 3 14.83 19.52 -25.62
N PRO A 4 14.07 20.35 -24.86
CA PRO A 4 14.64 21.53 -24.21
C PRO A 4 15.64 21.16 -23.10
N SER A 5 16.69 21.97 -23.05
CA SER A 5 17.80 21.96 -22.10
C SER A 5 17.35 21.82 -20.65
N THR A 6 17.87 20.82 -19.95
CA THR A 6 17.76 20.71 -18.49
C THR A 6 18.81 21.63 -17.86
N GLY A 7 18.38 22.80 -17.36
CA GLY A 7 19.25 23.73 -16.64
C GLY A 7 19.71 23.20 -15.27
N PRO A 8 20.86 23.65 -14.73
CA PRO A 8 21.40 23.18 -13.47
C PRO A 8 20.74 23.91 -12.28
N GLY A 9 20.47 23.19 -11.18
CA GLY A 9 20.37 23.78 -9.84
C GLY A 9 19.01 24.31 -9.38
N HIS A 10 17.97 23.47 -9.35
CA HIS A 10 16.83 23.72 -8.45
C HIS A 10 17.05 22.90 -7.17
N CYS A 11 17.30 23.56 -6.03
CA CYS A 11 17.14 22.94 -4.72
C CYS A 11 15.75 22.29 -4.71
N PRO A 12 15.63 20.98 -4.44
CA PRO A 12 14.35 20.31 -4.54
C PRO A 12 13.47 20.83 -3.41
N ARG A 13 12.61 21.80 -3.72
CA ARG A 13 11.42 22.05 -2.92
C ARG A 13 10.55 20.80 -3.09
N GLY A 14 9.84 20.41 -2.03
CA GLY A 14 8.91 19.29 -2.11
C GLY A 14 7.88 19.48 -3.24
N LEU A 15 7.12 18.43 -3.55
CA LEU A 15 5.98 18.53 -4.45
C LEU A 15 5.03 19.65 -4.00
N ALA A 16 4.50 20.41 -4.96
CA ALA A 16 3.43 21.36 -4.70
C ALA A 16 2.20 20.61 -4.14
N PRO A 17 1.34 21.25 -3.32
CA PRO A 17 0.21 20.57 -2.68
C PRO A 17 -0.68 19.78 -3.66
N TRP A 18 -1.05 20.38 -4.79
CA TRP A 18 -1.85 19.71 -5.82
C TRP A 18 -1.12 18.55 -6.51
N GLN A 19 0.21 18.63 -6.67
CA GLN A 19 1.02 17.53 -7.24
C GLN A 19 1.09 16.37 -6.25
N LEU A 20 1.16 16.67 -4.96
CA LEU A 20 1.14 15.66 -3.92
C LEU A 20 -0.24 14.98 -3.84
N GLU A 21 -1.32 15.75 -3.89
CA GLU A 21 -2.69 15.22 -3.92
C GLU A 21 -2.93 14.32 -5.13
N LEU A 22 -2.50 14.76 -6.33
CA LEU A 22 -2.58 13.95 -7.54
C LEU A 22 -1.75 12.66 -7.40
N ALA A 23 -0.50 12.78 -6.96
CA ALA A 23 0.38 11.64 -6.78
C ALA A 23 -0.19 10.63 -5.78
N VAL A 24 -0.66 11.08 -4.62
CA VAL A 24 -1.27 10.24 -3.60
C VAL A 24 -2.56 9.60 -4.12
N GLY A 25 -3.41 10.36 -4.81
CA GLY A 25 -4.64 9.85 -5.41
C GLY A 25 -4.39 8.72 -6.40
N GLU A 26 -3.42 8.90 -7.31
CA GLU A 26 -3.05 7.88 -8.29
C GLU A 26 -2.41 6.65 -7.63
N LEU A 27 -1.49 6.85 -6.68
CA LEU A 27 -0.82 5.75 -5.96
C LEU A 27 -1.79 4.92 -5.09
N LEU A 28 -2.90 5.52 -4.62
CA LEU A 28 -3.92 4.82 -3.83
C LEU A 28 -4.97 4.11 -4.70
N ARG A 29 -5.10 4.50 -5.98
CA ARG A 29 -6.18 3.99 -6.86
C ARG A 29 -5.99 2.51 -7.19
N GLU A 30 -4.77 2.09 -7.47
CA GLU A 30 -4.44 0.70 -7.78
C GLU A 30 -3.21 0.25 -6.99
N PRO A 31 -3.37 -0.12 -5.72
CA PRO A 31 -2.23 -0.56 -4.91
C PRO A 31 -1.60 -1.84 -5.45
N GLY A 32 -2.23 -2.59 -6.35
CA GLY A 32 -1.68 -3.81 -6.95
C GLY A 32 -1.17 -3.67 -8.38
N ALA A 33 -1.50 -2.59 -9.09
CA ALA A 33 -1.00 -2.37 -10.44
C ALA A 33 0.38 -1.72 -10.36
N ASP A 34 1.28 -2.12 -11.25
CA ASP A 34 2.54 -1.44 -11.51
C ASP A 34 2.27 -0.12 -12.24
N LEU A 35 1.52 0.79 -11.60
CA LEU A 35 1.48 2.19 -12.01
C LEU A 35 2.91 2.69 -11.91
N SER A 36 3.55 2.85 -13.07
CA SER A 36 4.93 3.28 -13.14
C SER A 36 5.02 4.65 -12.49
N VAL A 37 5.87 4.77 -11.48
CA VAL A 37 6.22 6.07 -10.87
C VAL A 37 6.59 7.11 -11.94
N ALA A 38 7.04 6.65 -13.11
CA ALA A 38 7.28 7.49 -14.29
C ALA A 38 6.00 8.13 -14.86
N ASP A 39 4.88 7.42 -14.92
CA ASP A 39 3.61 7.95 -15.44
C ASP A 39 3.03 9.01 -14.51
N ILE A 40 3.11 8.79 -13.21
CA ILE A 40 2.69 9.76 -12.19
C ILE A 40 3.59 11.00 -12.25
N ALA A 41 4.90 10.80 -12.40
CA ALA A 41 5.84 11.91 -12.61
C ALA A 41 5.50 12.72 -13.87
N ASN A 42 5.18 12.04 -14.98
CA ASN A 42 4.80 12.67 -16.24
C ASN A 42 3.51 13.49 -16.10
N ARG A 43 2.49 12.97 -15.39
CA ARG A 43 1.25 13.72 -15.08
C ARG A 43 1.50 14.96 -14.22
N CYS A 44 2.49 14.91 -13.33
CA CYS A 44 2.94 16.06 -12.55
C CYS A 44 3.81 17.05 -13.35
N GLY A 45 4.15 16.75 -14.62
CA GLY A 45 5.06 17.54 -15.44
C GLY A 45 6.53 17.44 -14.99
N LEU A 46 6.90 16.35 -14.31
CA LEU A 46 8.21 16.16 -13.69
C LEU A 46 8.94 14.96 -14.28
N SER A 47 10.28 15.01 -14.28
CA SER A 47 11.07 13.81 -14.52
C SER A 47 10.94 12.85 -13.35
N ARG A 48 11.03 11.54 -13.62
CA ARG A 48 10.95 10.48 -12.60
C ARG A 48 11.90 10.74 -11.42
N SER A 49 13.17 11.04 -11.70
CA SER A 49 14.18 11.26 -10.65
C SER A 49 13.93 12.53 -9.84
N TYR A 50 13.35 13.57 -10.45
CA TYR A 50 12.95 14.76 -9.70
C TYR A 50 11.74 14.48 -8.82
N PHE A 51 10.72 13.82 -9.38
CA PHE A 51 9.52 13.40 -8.64
C PHE A 51 9.86 12.53 -7.43
N GLU A 52 10.71 11.50 -7.56
CA GLU A 52 11.10 10.64 -6.45
C GLU A 52 11.76 11.42 -5.30
N ARG A 53 12.60 12.41 -5.62
CA ARG A 53 13.23 13.29 -4.60
C ARG A 53 12.24 14.26 -3.99
N ALA A 54 11.44 14.95 -4.81
CA ALA A 54 10.45 15.92 -4.35
C ALA A 54 9.37 15.24 -3.49
N PHE A 55 8.93 14.05 -3.88
CA PHE A 55 7.98 13.22 -3.12
C PHE A 55 8.59 12.80 -1.78
N LYS A 56 9.85 12.34 -1.76
CA LYS A 56 10.55 12.00 -0.51
C LYS A 56 10.65 13.20 0.44
N ILE A 57 10.84 14.41 -0.08
CA ILE A 57 10.91 15.63 0.73
C ILE A 57 9.54 15.97 1.31
N SER A 58 8.46 15.87 0.51
CA SER A 58 7.10 16.14 0.98
C SER A 58 6.55 15.08 1.94
N MET A 59 6.82 13.79 1.70
CA MET A 59 6.23 12.65 2.41
C MET A 59 7.20 11.96 3.39
N GLY A 60 8.46 12.41 3.46
CA GLY A 60 9.53 11.79 4.23
C GLY A 60 10.02 10.43 3.70
N THR A 61 9.31 9.83 2.74
CA THR A 61 9.59 8.48 2.22
C THR A 61 9.49 8.44 0.70
N PRO A 62 10.33 7.66 0.00
CA PRO A 62 10.23 7.49 -1.44
C PRO A 62 8.88 6.87 -1.85
N PRO A 63 8.37 7.18 -3.06
CA PRO A 63 7.05 6.74 -3.51
C PRO A 63 6.88 5.21 -3.47
N HIS A 64 7.87 4.45 -3.95
CA HIS A 64 7.82 2.98 -3.88
C HIS A 64 7.70 2.45 -2.43
N ARG A 65 8.50 2.99 -1.50
CA ARG A 65 8.44 2.58 -0.10
C ARG A 65 7.12 3.00 0.55
N TRP A 66 6.59 4.16 0.16
CA TRP A 66 5.30 4.63 0.64
C TRP A 66 4.15 3.73 0.15
N MET A 67 4.15 3.32 -1.13
CA MET A 67 3.18 2.36 -1.67
C MET A 67 3.20 1.05 -0.89
N VAL A 68 4.39 0.49 -0.65
CA VAL A 68 4.54 -0.75 0.11
C VAL A 68 3.97 -0.61 1.53
N GLN A 69 4.16 0.54 2.19
CA GLN A 69 3.52 0.80 3.49
C GLN A 69 2.00 0.88 3.40
N GLN A 70 1.44 1.48 2.35
CA GLN A 70 -0.02 1.48 2.14
C GLN A 70 -0.55 0.07 1.89
N ARG A 71 0.14 -0.75 1.08
CA ARG A 71 -0.20 -2.18 0.87
C ARG A 71 -0.24 -2.95 2.19
N VAL A 72 0.77 -2.74 3.06
CA VAL A 72 0.80 -3.36 4.40
C VAL A 72 -0.33 -2.87 5.30
N ARG A 73 -0.63 -1.57 5.30
CA ARG A 73 -1.75 -1.01 6.07
C ARG A 73 -3.08 -1.62 5.63
N ARG A 74 -3.30 -1.73 4.32
CA ARG A 74 -4.49 -2.38 3.77
C ARG A 74 -4.56 -3.86 4.14
N ALA A 75 -3.44 -4.57 4.08
CA ALA A 75 -3.38 -5.95 4.55
C ALA A 75 -3.72 -6.05 6.06
N ALA A 76 -3.24 -5.12 6.88
CA ALA A 76 -3.53 -5.08 8.32
C ALA A 76 -5.03 -4.88 8.61
N GLU A 77 -5.69 -4.00 7.85
CA GLU A 77 -7.14 -3.81 7.91
C GLU A 77 -7.88 -5.10 7.53
N LEU A 78 -7.51 -5.74 6.42
CA LEU A 78 -8.13 -6.99 6.00
C LEU A 78 -7.93 -8.11 7.01
N LEU A 79 -6.74 -8.21 7.62
CA LEU A 79 -6.44 -9.16 8.69
C LEU A 79 -7.25 -8.92 9.97
N GLU A 80 -7.71 -7.68 10.19
CA GLU A 80 -8.49 -7.28 11.35
C GLU A 80 -9.99 -7.51 11.13
N TRP A 81 -10.50 -7.18 9.94
CA TRP A 81 -11.93 -7.22 9.64
C TRP A 81 -12.40 -8.51 8.99
N THR A 82 -11.50 -9.34 8.45
CA THR A 82 -11.83 -10.57 7.73
C THR A 82 -11.11 -11.79 8.30
N ASP A 83 -11.69 -12.97 8.09
CA ASP A 83 -11.06 -14.26 8.40
C ASP A 83 -10.36 -14.89 7.19
N GLU A 84 -10.15 -14.11 6.12
CA GLU A 84 -9.57 -14.57 4.87
C GLU A 84 -8.17 -15.17 5.05
N LYS A 85 -7.77 -16.04 4.13
CA LYS A 85 -6.43 -16.63 4.18
C LYS A 85 -5.37 -15.56 3.90
N VAL A 86 -4.25 -15.60 4.63
CA VAL A 86 -3.16 -14.61 4.47
C VAL A 86 -2.60 -14.61 3.04
N CYS A 87 -2.61 -15.74 2.35
CA CYS A 87 -2.22 -15.84 0.94
C CYS A 87 -3.17 -15.06 -0.01
N LEU A 88 -4.48 -15.08 0.25
CA LEU A 88 -5.47 -14.33 -0.54
C LEU A 88 -5.34 -12.83 -0.28
N ILE A 89 -5.13 -12.44 0.97
CA ILE A 89 -4.86 -11.04 1.35
C ILE A 89 -3.57 -10.54 0.70
N ALA A 90 -2.51 -11.38 0.65
CA ALA A 90 -1.26 -11.02 -0.02
C ALA A 90 -1.48 -10.71 -1.50
N SER A 91 -2.15 -11.60 -2.23
CA SER A 91 -2.48 -11.39 -3.64
C SER A 91 -3.32 -10.13 -3.87
N TYR A 92 -4.37 -9.92 -3.05
CA TYR A 92 -5.23 -8.75 -3.17
C TYR A 92 -4.51 -7.43 -2.89
N CYS A 93 -3.56 -7.42 -1.95
CA CYS A 93 -2.76 -6.24 -1.66
C CYS A 93 -1.58 -6.04 -2.64
N GLY A 94 -1.47 -6.86 -3.69
CA GLY A 94 -0.40 -6.75 -4.70
C GLY A 94 0.96 -7.25 -4.21
N PHE A 95 0.98 -8.25 -3.33
CA PHE A 95 2.20 -8.99 -2.99
C PHE A 95 2.30 -10.25 -3.85
N ALA A 96 3.51 -10.57 -4.29
CA ALA A 96 3.81 -11.78 -5.06
C ALA A 96 3.33 -13.07 -4.36
N ASP A 97 3.56 -13.16 -3.05
CA ASP A 97 3.15 -14.31 -2.25
C ASP A 97 3.01 -13.95 -0.75
N GLN A 98 2.56 -14.93 0.03
CA GLN A 98 2.39 -14.82 1.49
C GLN A 98 3.70 -14.55 2.25
N SER A 99 4.81 -15.15 1.82
CA SER A 99 6.12 -15.00 2.44
C SER A 99 6.65 -13.58 2.23
N HIS A 100 6.48 -13.02 1.03
CA HIS A 100 6.78 -11.63 0.72
C HIS A 100 5.97 -10.68 1.62
N LEU A 101 4.64 -10.87 1.69
CA LEU A 101 3.80 -10.13 2.64
C LEU A 101 4.32 -10.26 4.07
N THR A 102 4.62 -11.47 4.54
CA THR A 102 5.05 -11.70 5.93
C THR A 102 6.34 -10.95 6.27
N ARG A 103 7.32 -10.96 5.36
CA ARG A 103 8.60 -10.25 5.55
C ARG A 103 8.39 -8.74 5.62
N VAL A 104 7.64 -8.19 4.68
CA VAL A 104 7.41 -6.73 4.58
C VAL A 104 6.49 -6.25 5.71
N PHE A 105 5.46 -7.02 6.04
CA PHE A 105 4.54 -6.76 7.14
C PHE A 105 5.29 -6.76 8.48
N GLY A 106 6.15 -7.77 8.72
CA GLY A 106 6.99 -7.81 9.91
C GLY A 106 7.93 -6.60 10.03
N ALA A 107 8.58 -6.20 8.92
CA ALA A 107 9.46 -5.03 8.89
C ALA A 107 8.72 -3.70 9.14
N THR A 108 7.43 -3.63 8.79
CA THR A 108 6.64 -2.39 8.89
C THR A 108 5.82 -2.31 10.18
N MET A 109 5.22 -3.43 10.62
CA MET A 109 4.28 -3.52 11.75
C MET A 109 4.91 -4.14 13.01
N GLY A 110 6.15 -4.61 12.94
CA GLY A 110 6.88 -5.19 14.07
C GLY A 110 6.37 -6.56 14.55
N CYS A 111 5.44 -7.19 13.83
CA CYS A 111 4.93 -8.53 14.13
C CYS A 111 4.44 -9.23 12.87
N SER A 112 4.23 -10.55 12.91
CA SER A 112 3.74 -11.31 11.76
C SER A 112 2.23 -11.07 11.52
N PRO A 113 1.72 -11.24 10.29
CA PRO A 113 0.29 -11.16 9.98
C PRO A 113 -0.59 -12.02 10.90
N ALA A 114 -0.13 -13.24 11.21
CA ALA A 114 -0.84 -14.16 12.10
C ALA A 114 -0.86 -13.67 13.55
N ALA A 115 0.26 -13.11 14.04
CA ALA A 115 0.34 -12.52 15.37
C ALA A 115 -0.53 -11.26 15.48
N TRP A 116 -0.56 -10.42 14.44
CA TRP A 116 -1.45 -9.26 14.34
C TRP A 116 -2.92 -9.67 14.48
N ARG A 117 -3.37 -10.65 13.67
CA ARG A 117 -4.73 -11.19 13.74
C ARG A 117 -5.06 -11.74 15.14
N ARG A 118 -4.13 -12.49 15.75
CA ARG A 118 -4.33 -13.03 17.10
C ARG A 118 -4.46 -11.93 18.16
N ARG A 119 -3.61 -10.90 18.12
CA ARG A 119 -3.67 -9.76 19.04
C ARG A 119 -4.98 -9.00 18.93
N ARG A 120 -5.43 -8.73 17.69
CA ARG A 120 -6.72 -8.05 17.45
C ARG A 120 -7.90 -8.89 17.93
N ARG A 121 -7.88 -10.21 17.70
CA ARG A 121 -8.91 -11.14 18.23
C ARG A 121 -8.95 -11.17 19.75
N ALA A 122 -7.80 -11.21 20.42
CA ALA A 122 -7.73 -11.19 21.88
C ALA A 122 -8.21 -9.86 22.46
N GLY A 123 -7.82 -8.73 21.86
CA GLY A 123 -8.32 -7.41 22.23
C GLY A 123 -9.83 -7.24 22.02
N TRP A 124 -10.37 -7.84 20.94
CA TRP A 124 -11.81 -7.88 20.69
C TRP A 124 -12.57 -8.70 21.74
N ALA A 125 -12.07 -9.89 22.09
CA ALA A 125 -12.71 -10.74 23.11
C ALA A 125 -12.79 -10.07 24.49
N LEU A 126 -11.75 -9.31 24.87
CA LEU A 126 -11.72 -8.51 26.09
C LEU A 126 -12.72 -7.34 26.04
N ALA A 127 -12.93 -6.72 24.87
CA ALA A 127 -13.86 -5.60 24.70
C ALA A 127 -15.35 -6.02 24.68
N VAL A 128 -15.67 -7.22 24.16
CA VAL A 128 -17.05 -7.76 24.12
C VAL A 128 -17.54 -8.24 25.49
N ALA A 129 -16.64 -8.51 26.43
CA ALA A 129 -17.01 -8.86 27.79
C ALA A 129 -17.50 -7.66 28.65
N GLY A 130 -17.52 -6.44 28.10
CA GLY A 130 -18.12 -5.25 28.73
C GLY A 130 -19.63 -5.13 28.47
N PRO A 131 -20.39 -4.34 29.28
CA PRO A 131 -21.86 -4.26 29.22
C PRO A 131 -22.41 -3.62 27.93
N THR A 132 -21.56 -3.04 27.09
CA THR A 132 -21.95 -2.42 25.82
C THR A 132 -21.61 -3.38 24.68
N GLY A 133 -22.61 -4.17 24.27
CA GLY A 133 -22.53 -5.13 23.17
C GLY A 133 -22.20 -4.47 21.83
N ARG A 134 -20.92 -4.16 21.61
CA ARG A 134 -20.39 -3.77 20.31
C ARG A 134 -20.21 -5.05 19.51
N THR A 135 -21.17 -5.35 18.63
CA THR A 135 -21.18 -6.58 17.81
C THR A 135 -20.00 -6.56 16.84
N ARG A 136 -19.33 -7.71 16.66
CA ARG A 136 -18.25 -7.85 15.68
C ARG A 136 -18.88 -7.67 14.30
N PRO A 137 -18.28 -6.92 13.37
CA PRO A 137 -18.73 -6.99 12.00
C PRO A 137 -18.62 -8.45 11.53
N ASP A 138 -19.71 -8.93 10.96
CA ASP A 138 -19.88 -10.29 10.49
C ASP A 138 -18.81 -10.60 9.42
N PRO A 139 -17.93 -11.60 9.65
CA PRO A 139 -16.90 -11.98 8.67
C PRO A 139 -17.48 -12.49 7.35
N HIS A 140 -18.79 -12.80 7.28
CA HIS A 140 -19.44 -13.40 6.11
C HIS A 140 -20.18 -12.42 5.20
N ARG A 141 -20.18 -11.10 5.49
CA ARG A 141 -20.78 -10.09 4.59
C ARG A 141 -19.87 -9.78 3.39
N LYS A 142 -19.58 -10.83 2.62
CA LYS A 142 -19.07 -10.87 1.24
C LYS A 142 -18.26 -9.64 0.81
N ALA A 143 -17.02 -9.54 1.26
CA ALA A 143 -15.99 -9.06 0.36
C ALA A 143 -15.69 -10.24 -0.57
N THR A 144 -16.46 -10.39 -1.66
CA THR A 144 -16.01 -11.21 -2.78
C THR A 144 -14.75 -10.53 -3.27
N LEU A 145 -13.62 -10.93 -2.68
CA LEU A 145 -12.29 -10.60 -3.14
C LEU A 145 -12.14 -11.41 -4.43
N THR A 146 -12.72 -10.90 -5.53
CA THR A 146 -12.49 -11.43 -6.88
C THR A 146 -11.02 -11.22 -7.15
N ILE A 147 -10.22 -12.20 -6.75
CA ILE A 147 -8.85 -12.35 -7.18
C ILE A 147 -8.99 -12.88 -8.59
N ASP A 148 -8.88 -12.01 -9.60
CA ASP A 148 -8.69 -12.49 -10.95
C ASP A 148 -7.37 -13.28 -10.96
N PRO A 149 -7.41 -14.61 -11.17
CA PRO A 149 -6.23 -15.47 -11.06
C PRO A 149 -5.19 -15.24 -12.17
N ALA A 150 -5.35 -14.21 -13.00
CA ALA A 150 -4.50 -13.90 -14.13
C ALA A 150 -3.26 -13.06 -13.77
N SER A 151 -3.22 -12.38 -12.61
CA SER A 151 -2.11 -11.47 -12.28
C SER A 151 -0.88 -12.14 -11.63
N ALA A 152 -0.91 -13.48 -11.50
CA ALA A 152 0.15 -14.26 -10.84
C ALA A 152 1.23 -14.81 -11.80
N ARG A 153 1.31 -14.31 -13.04
CA ARG A 153 2.34 -14.74 -14.00
C ARG A 153 3.14 -13.51 -14.41
N GLU A 154 4.46 -13.70 -14.53
CA GLU A 154 5.49 -12.73 -14.96
C GLU A 154 6.28 -12.05 -13.83
N ALA A 155 6.99 -12.85 -13.04
CA ALA A 155 8.25 -12.43 -12.41
C ALA A 155 9.18 -13.65 -12.22
N ASP A 156 9.57 -14.28 -13.32
CA ASP A 156 10.77 -15.12 -13.39
C ASP A 156 11.39 -14.92 -14.78
N LEU A 157 12.43 -14.06 -14.82
CA LEU A 157 13.40 -13.89 -15.91
C LEU A 157 14.67 -13.26 -15.31
#